data_AF-A0A520CCL9-F1
#
_entry.id   AF-A0A520CCL9-F1
#
_cell.length_a   1.000
_cell.length_b   1.000
_cell.length_c   1.000
_cell.angle_alpha   90.00
_cell.angle_beta   90.00
_cell.angle_gamma   90.00
#
_symmetry.space_group_name_H-M   'P 1'
#
loop_
_entity.id
_entity.type
_entity.pdbx_description
1 polymer ?
#
loop_
_entity_poly.entity_id
_entity_poly.type
_entity_poly.pdbx_seq_one_letter_code
_entity_poly.pdbx_strand_id
1 'polypeptide(L)'
;TNEIEEEIVGTFTQFPLKLAWAITVHKSQGLTFDKAIVDIGDAFAPGQIYVALSRLRSMNGLVLTSLISNRGIRQDQNVTFFARTKELQEDLSVQIKKESDAFLKHSLLQSFNFTVLDNYVYEHVFSYTKDEKRSTKQTHLPWAVKLQQDLMALKVNADKFLKQIERLFIVDHAESLALLLERTTAAENYFNPQLQAMSNAIFELIEVVKTQKQTKEFLAELIDMEVMFFEQFKKIKKAKAMLEAANQQRELTKEEVMALYTSAKREEQIKAAYTMANKEEFKPPGEDVYSRIRAAKKDKTPKPPKEDTKEITLNLFKEGKNITQIAAERKMTIGTIEGHMAHFVAKQEVKASDIVPVNRLNEIMQTIAKLKSVKLNEVRDALGKSYGFGEIKIGIAAHLAEGN
;
A
#
# COMPACT_ATOMS: atom_id res chain seq x y z
N THR A 1 -1.85 5.85 -33.20
CA THR A 1 -0.66 5.24 -32.58
C THR A 1 0.44 6.27 -32.66
N ASN A 2 0.55 7.13 -31.65
CA ASN A 2 1.63 8.14 -31.55
C ASN A 2 2.93 7.44 -31.12
N GLU A 3 3.29 6.37 -31.83
CA GLU A 3 4.57 5.71 -31.63
C GLU A 3 5.64 6.62 -32.22
N ILE A 4 6.58 7.01 -31.37
CA ILE A 4 7.77 7.76 -31.78
C ILE A 4 8.59 6.81 -32.65
N GLU A 5 8.59 7.03 -33.96
CA GLU A 5 9.48 6.33 -34.87
C GLU A 5 10.91 6.85 -34.67
N GLU A 6 11.75 6.05 -34.02
CA GLU A 6 13.19 6.34 -33.91
C GLU A 6 13.84 6.11 -35.27
N GLU A 7 14.09 7.19 -36.00
CA GLU A 7 14.91 7.17 -37.19
C GLU A 7 16.39 7.23 -36.80
N ILE A 8 17.14 6.19 -37.16
CA ILE A 8 18.59 6.16 -36.94
C ILE A 8 19.26 7.12 -37.95
N VAL A 9 19.51 8.36 -37.51
CA VAL A 9 20.18 9.40 -38.31
C VAL A 9 21.69 9.18 -38.50
N GLY A 10 22.27 8.18 -37.83
CA GLY A 10 23.68 7.80 -38.01
C GLY A 10 24.12 6.69 -37.06
N THR A 11 25.11 5.90 -37.50
CA THR A 11 25.72 4.84 -36.69
C THR A 11 27.24 5.01 -36.61
N PHE A 12 27.82 4.61 -35.48
CA PHE A 12 29.26 4.61 -35.26
C PHE A 12 29.70 3.29 -34.65
N THR A 13 30.67 2.62 -35.26
CA THR A 13 31.20 1.33 -34.79
C THR A 13 32.62 1.51 -34.27
N GLN A 14 32.81 1.23 -32.98
CA GLN A 14 34.09 1.31 -32.30
C GLN A 14 34.07 0.42 -31.06
N PHE A 15 35.25 -0.02 -30.60
CA PHE A 15 35.39 -0.63 -29.28
C PHE A 15 34.95 0.35 -28.19
N PRO A 16 34.09 -0.04 -27.23
CA PRO A 16 33.57 0.85 -26.18
C PRO A 16 34.62 1.09 -25.07
N LEU A 17 35.84 1.44 -25.46
CA LEU A 17 37.00 1.66 -24.59
C LEU A 17 37.60 3.03 -24.89
N LYS A 18 38.05 3.72 -23.83
CA LYS A 18 38.77 4.99 -23.92
C LYS A 18 39.94 4.99 -22.95
N LEU A 19 41.06 5.59 -23.35
CA LEU A 19 42.19 5.84 -22.44
C LEU A 19 41.73 6.69 -21.25
N ALA A 20 42.17 6.32 -20.05
CA ALA A 20 41.67 6.88 -18.79
C ALA A 20 42.77 7.36 -17.82
N TRP A 21 44.03 7.44 -18.26
CA TRP A 21 45.10 8.06 -17.45
C TRP A 21 44.89 9.56 -17.25
N ALA A 22 44.40 10.23 -18.29
CA ALA A 22 43.94 11.61 -18.23
C ALA A 22 42.40 11.61 -18.28
N ILE A 23 41.79 12.29 -17.32
CA ILE A 23 40.34 12.43 -17.25
C ILE A 23 39.99 13.90 -17.04
N THR A 24 38.82 14.29 -17.55
CA THR A 24 38.26 15.62 -17.29
C THR A 24 37.90 15.75 -15.81
N VAL A 25 37.96 16.96 -15.26
CA VAL A 25 37.54 17.25 -13.87
C VAL A 25 36.13 16.73 -13.55
N HIS A 26 35.18 16.85 -14.49
CA HIS A 26 33.83 16.31 -14.31
C HIS A 26 33.81 14.79 -14.07
N LYS A 27 34.68 14.05 -14.77
CA LYS A 27 34.82 12.59 -14.61
C LYS A 27 35.65 12.20 -13.39
N SER A 28 36.37 13.14 -12.78
CA SER A 28 37.15 12.90 -11.58
C SER A 28 36.35 13.07 -10.30
N GLN A 29 35.17 13.69 -10.36
CA GLN A 29 34.31 13.91 -9.20
C GLN A 29 33.98 12.59 -8.47
N GLY A 30 34.25 12.55 -7.17
CA GLY A 30 34.09 11.34 -6.34
C GLY A 30 35.31 10.41 -6.31
N LEU A 31 36.30 10.60 -7.19
CA LEU A 31 37.55 9.83 -7.19
C LEU A 31 38.58 10.40 -6.20
N THR A 32 39.55 9.59 -5.82
CA THR A 32 40.67 10.01 -4.95
C THR A 32 41.99 9.59 -5.58
N PHE A 33 42.95 10.52 -5.64
CA PHE A 33 44.27 10.31 -6.24
C PHE A 33 45.38 10.63 -5.23
N ASP A 34 46.44 9.83 -5.27
CA ASP A 34 47.65 10.10 -4.48
C ASP A 34 48.57 11.11 -5.19
N LYS A 35 48.62 11.07 -6.53
CA LYS A 35 49.38 12.00 -7.36
C LYS A 35 48.57 12.35 -8.60
N ALA A 36 48.52 13.62 -8.95
CA ALA A 36 47.89 14.08 -10.18
C ALA A 36 48.57 15.36 -10.68
N ILE A 37 48.73 15.40 -12.01
CA ILE A 37 49.04 16.64 -12.73
C ILE A 37 47.69 17.26 -13.10
N VAL A 38 47.46 18.51 -12.69
CA VAL A 38 46.18 19.19 -12.80
C VAL A 38 46.35 20.47 -13.60
N ASP A 39 45.63 20.56 -14.71
CA ASP A 39 45.52 21.76 -15.53
C ASP A 39 44.12 22.37 -15.36
N ILE A 40 44.05 23.55 -14.75
CA ILE A 40 42.80 24.22 -14.36
C ILE A 40 42.84 25.74 -14.60
N GLY A 41 43.76 26.22 -15.44
CA GLY A 41 43.89 27.65 -15.73
C GLY A 41 42.62 28.25 -16.33
N ASP A 42 41.94 27.48 -17.18
CA ASP A 42 40.72 27.84 -17.91
C ASP A 42 39.44 27.26 -17.28
N ALA A 43 39.42 27.04 -15.96
CA ALA A 43 38.20 26.58 -15.29
C ALA A 43 37.05 27.58 -15.50
N PHE A 44 35.95 27.10 -16.10
CA PHE A 44 34.82 27.94 -16.53
C PHE A 44 33.55 27.71 -15.69
N ALA A 45 33.45 26.56 -15.01
CA ALA A 45 32.28 26.19 -14.22
C ALA A 45 32.49 26.44 -12.72
N PRO A 46 31.46 26.92 -11.98
CA PRO A 46 31.53 27.04 -10.52
C PRO A 46 31.90 25.71 -9.86
N GLY A 47 32.80 25.75 -8.89
CA GLY A 47 33.24 24.55 -8.15
C GLY A 47 34.22 23.62 -8.90
N GLN A 48 34.51 23.83 -10.19
CA GLN A 48 35.40 22.95 -10.97
C GLN A 48 36.83 22.88 -10.38
N ILE A 49 37.40 24.01 -9.97
CA ILE A 49 38.70 24.06 -9.29
C ILE A 49 38.66 23.28 -7.97
N TYR A 50 37.60 23.48 -7.18
CA TYR A 50 37.41 22.76 -5.92
C TYR A 50 37.33 21.25 -6.13
N VAL A 51 36.55 20.81 -7.13
CA VAL A 51 36.45 19.38 -7.47
C VAL A 51 37.83 18.84 -7.84
N ALA A 52 38.57 19.50 -8.73
CA ALA A 52 39.88 19.06 -9.19
C ALA A 52 40.89 18.93 -8.03
N LEU A 53 41.00 19.96 -7.18
CA LEU A 53 41.96 19.98 -6.07
C LEU A 53 41.56 19.01 -4.95
N SER A 54 40.25 18.88 -4.65
CA SER A 54 39.76 17.98 -3.60
C SER A 54 39.90 16.49 -3.94
N ARG A 55 40.35 16.12 -5.15
CA ARG A 55 40.63 14.71 -5.47
C ARG A 55 41.96 14.24 -4.89
N LEU A 56 42.89 15.14 -4.57
CA LEU A 56 44.19 14.76 -4.04
C LEU A 56 44.17 14.62 -2.53
N ARG A 57 44.86 13.59 -2.02
CA ARG A 57 45.01 13.37 -0.57
C ARG A 57 46.01 14.30 0.11
N SER A 58 47.00 14.81 -0.63
CA SER A 58 48.06 15.66 -0.07
C SER A 58 48.63 16.63 -1.10
N MET A 59 49.23 17.72 -0.61
CA MET A 59 49.91 18.71 -1.45
C MET A 59 51.14 18.14 -2.16
N ASN A 60 51.83 17.16 -1.57
CA ASN A 60 53.02 16.52 -2.17
C ASN A 60 52.71 15.78 -3.47
N GLY A 61 51.46 15.40 -3.68
CA GLY A 61 51.00 14.72 -4.90
C GLY A 61 50.49 15.66 -5.99
N LEU A 62 50.37 16.96 -5.71
CA LEU A 62 49.79 17.94 -6.62
C LEU A 62 50.88 18.57 -7.49
N VAL A 63 50.68 18.51 -8.81
CA VAL A 63 51.44 19.30 -9.77
C VAL A 63 50.47 20.16 -10.58
N LEU A 64 50.60 21.48 -10.51
CA LEU A 64 49.80 22.41 -11.29
C LEU A 64 50.58 22.83 -12.55
N THR A 65 50.01 22.63 -13.72
CA THR A 65 50.63 23.07 -15.00
C THR A 65 50.33 24.52 -15.34
N SER A 66 49.31 25.09 -14.72
CA SER A 66 48.81 26.44 -14.96
C SER A 66 48.53 27.17 -13.64
N LEU A 67 48.71 28.49 -13.61
CA LEU A 67 48.28 29.31 -12.48
C LEU A 67 46.75 29.32 -12.37
N ILE A 68 46.24 29.28 -11.14
CA ILE A 68 44.80 29.36 -10.88
C ILE A 68 44.36 30.82 -11.06
N SER A 69 43.48 31.07 -12.03
CA SER A 69 42.93 32.41 -12.24
C SER A 69 41.92 32.78 -11.16
N ASN A 70 41.95 34.03 -10.70
CA ASN A 70 40.96 34.53 -9.73
C ASN A 70 39.53 34.53 -10.28
N ARG A 71 39.37 34.45 -11.62
CA ARG A 71 38.06 34.37 -12.29
C ARG A 71 37.44 32.97 -12.20
N GLY A 72 38.24 31.92 -12.01
CA GLY A 72 37.78 30.53 -11.94
C GLY A 72 37.23 30.14 -10.56
N ILE A 73 37.54 30.90 -9.51
CA ILE A 73 37.06 30.67 -8.14
C ILE A 73 35.69 31.34 -7.98
N ARG A 74 34.68 30.82 -8.68
CA ARG A 74 33.28 31.28 -8.55
C ARG A 74 32.49 30.27 -7.72
N GLN A 75 31.70 30.78 -6.79
CA GLN A 75 30.70 30.02 -6.06
C GLN A 75 29.33 30.23 -6.71
N ASP A 76 28.52 29.19 -6.75
CA ASP A 76 27.12 29.28 -7.15
C ASP A 76 26.31 29.92 -6.00
N GLN A 77 25.64 31.03 -6.29
CA GLN A 77 24.86 31.77 -5.29
C GLN A 77 23.71 30.92 -4.70
N ASN A 78 23.14 29.99 -5.46
CA ASN A 78 22.10 29.09 -4.98
C ASN A 78 22.65 28.13 -3.92
N VAL A 79 23.88 27.63 -4.10
CA VAL A 79 24.54 26.76 -3.14
C VAL A 79 24.87 27.52 -1.86
N THR A 80 25.36 28.77 -1.98
CA THR A 80 25.60 29.64 -0.83
C THR A 80 24.32 29.97 -0.07
N PHE A 81 23.23 30.28 -0.80
CA PHE A 81 21.92 30.53 -0.21
C PHE A 81 21.44 29.29 0.56
N PHE A 82 21.39 28.13 -0.09
CA PHE A 82 21.02 26.87 0.55
C PHE A 82 21.88 26.56 1.78
N ALA A 83 23.19 26.72 1.71
CA ALA A 83 24.08 26.44 2.84
C ALA A 83 23.81 27.35 4.05
N ARG A 84 23.32 28.58 3.83
CA ARG A 84 22.95 29.55 4.87
C ARG A 84 21.53 29.35 5.39
N THR A 85 20.61 28.93 4.52
CA THR A 85 19.18 28.81 4.85
C THR A 85 18.74 27.39 5.14
N LYS A 86 19.63 26.39 4.96
CA LYS A 86 19.31 25.02 5.34
C LYS A 86 18.97 25.00 6.82
N GLU A 87 17.83 24.40 7.14
CA GLU A 87 17.49 24.13 8.52
C GLU A 87 18.59 23.27 9.13
N LEU A 88 19.00 23.63 10.34
CA LEU A 88 19.78 22.71 11.16
C LEU A 88 18.88 21.51 11.38
N GLN A 89 19.24 20.38 10.77
CA GLN A 89 18.55 19.13 11.05
C GLN A 89 18.56 18.93 12.56
N GLU A 90 17.38 18.66 13.13
CA GLU A 90 17.28 18.19 14.51
C GLU A 90 18.27 17.04 14.71
N ASP A 91 18.77 16.87 15.93
CA ASP A 91 19.59 15.72 16.26
C ASP A 91 18.84 14.45 15.86
N LEU A 92 19.40 13.72 14.91
CA LEU A 92 18.80 12.51 14.35
C LEU A 92 18.46 11.51 15.46
N SER A 93 19.22 11.51 16.55
CA SER A 93 18.99 10.66 17.72
C SER A 93 17.68 11.01 18.44
N VAL A 94 17.37 12.30 18.55
CA VAL A 94 16.12 12.80 19.15
C VAL A 94 14.95 12.47 18.23
N GLN A 95 15.10 12.69 16.93
CA GLN A 95 14.06 12.39 15.95
C GLN A 95 13.74 10.90 15.90
N ILE A 96 14.75 10.03 15.86
CA ILE A 96 14.57 8.57 15.86
C ILE A 96 13.78 8.13 17.09
N LYS A 97 14.10 8.65 18.28
CA LYS A 97 13.40 8.27 19.51
C LYS A 97 11.92 8.65 19.45
N LYS A 98 11.63 9.91 19.11
CA LYS A 98 10.27 10.44 18.99
C LYS A 98 9.44 9.67 17.96
N GLU A 99 10.00 9.42 16.77
CA GLU A 99 9.31 8.69 15.71
C GLU A 99 9.14 7.20 16.04
N SER A 100 10.07 6.60 16.78
CA SER A 100 9.96 5.21 17.26
C SER A 100 8.80 5.04 18.25
N ASP A 101 8.65 5.97 19.19
CA ASP A 101 7.53 5.98 20.14
C ASP A 101 6.19 6.20 19.43
N ALA A 102 6.15 7.14 18.48
CA ALA A 102 4.96 7.38 17.66
C ALA A 102 4.57 6.13 16.84
N PHE A 103 5.56 5.47 16.25
CA PHE A 103 5.36 4.24 15.49
C PHE A 103 4.86 3.08 16.37
N LEU A 104 5.42 2.92 17.57
CA LEU A 104 4.98 1.91 18.54
C LEU A 104 3.53 2.15 18.97
N LYS A 105 3.19 3.39 19.34
CA LYS A 105 1.81 3.77 19.69
C LYS A 105 0.84 3.48 18.55
N HIS A 106 1.19 3.90 17.33
CA HIS A 106 0.36 3.65 16.15
C HIS A 106 0.18 2.14 15.91
N SER A 107 1.25 1.35 16.04
CA SER A 107 1.21 -0.09 15.85
C SER A 107 0.31 -0.79 16.87
N LEU A 108 0.33 -0.38 18.13
CA LEU A 108 -0.57 -0.88 19.18
C LEU A 108 -2.03 -0.52 18.91
N LEU A 109 -2.31 0.72 18.51
CA LEU A 109 -3.68 1.13 18.16
C LEU A 109 -4.20 0.34 16.95
N GLN A 110 -3.38 0.13 15.93
CA GLN A 110 -3.78 -0.65 14.76
C GLN A 110 -3.97 -2.15 15.06
N SER A 111 -3.27 -2.70 16.07
CA SER A 111 -3.42 -4.11 16.42
C SER A 111 -4.72 -4.44 17.13
N PHE A 112 -5.39 -3.46 17.75
CA PHE A 112 -6.69 -3.67 18.40
C PHE A 112 -7.84 -2.92 17.70
N ASN A 113 -7.57 -2.24 16.58
CA ASN A 113 -8.62 -1.66 15.75
C ASN A 113 -9.20 -2.71 14.81
N PHE A 114 -10.38 -3.22 15.16
CA PHE A 114 -11.04 -4.28 14.39
C PHE A 114 -12.00 -3.73 13.33
N THR A 115 -12.07 -2.41 13.14
CA THR A 115 -13.05 -1.77 12.23
C THR A 115 -12.96 -2.30 10.79
N VAL A 116 -11.75 -2.47 10.26
CA VAL A 116 -11.57 -2.96 8.89
C VAL A 116 -12.02 -4.42 8.75
N LEU A 117 -11.74 -5.25 9.76
CA LEU A 117 -12.15 -6.65 9.78
C LEU A 117 -13.68 -6.77 9.93
N ASP A 118 -14.26 -6.01 10.86
CA ASP A 118 -15.70 -5.96 11.12
C ASP A 118 -16.48 -5.50 9.88
N ASN A 119 -16.02 -4.43 9.20
CA ASN A 119 -16.62 -3.97 7.96
C ASN A 119 -16.58 -5.04 6.87
N TYR A 120 -15.47 -5.77 6.73
CA TYR A 120 -15.39 -6.84 5.74
C TYR A 120 -16.38 -7.98 6.03
N VAL A 121 -16.48 -8.42 7.30
CA VAL A 121 -17.45 -9.44 7.71
C VAL A 121 -18.88 -8.94 7.55
N TYR A 122 -19.14 -7.66 7.85
CA TYR A 122 -20.43 -7.02 7.60
C TYR A 122 -20.83 -7.07 6.12
N GLU A 123 -19.93 -6.64 5.23
CA GLU A 123 -20.18 -6.68 3.78
C GLU A 123 -20.39 -8.12 3.29
N HIS A 124 -19.63 -9.08 3.85
CA HIS A 124 -19.84 -10.49 3.55
C HIS A 124 -21.24 -10.96 3.94
N VAL A 125 -21.72 -10.68 5.16
CA VAL A 125 -23.10 -11.01 5.59
C VAL A 125 -24.13 -10.30 4.72
N PHE A 126 -23.91 -9.03 4.40
CA PHE A 126 -24.83 -8.23 3.59
C PHE A 126 -24.95 -8.75 2.15
N SER A 127 -23.93 -9.45 1.63
CA SER A 127 -23.95 -10.04 0.29
C SER A 127 -24.89 -11.25 0.12
N TYR A 128 -25.49 -11.76 1.20
CA TYR A 128 -26.49 -12.84 1.19
C TYR A 128 -27.86 -12.31 0.73
N THR A 129 -27.99 -12.09 -0.57
CA THR A 129 -29.13 -11.39 -1.19
C THR A 129 -29.99 -12.26 -2.11
N LYS A 130 -29.66 -13.55 -2.27
CA LYS A 130 -30.32 -14.45 -3.23
C LYS A 130 -31.19 -15.48 -2.51
N ASP A 131 -32.16 -16.05 -3.23
CA ASP A 131 -32.91 -17.22 -2.77
C ASP A 131 -31.96 -18.42 -2.57
N GLU A 132 -32.17 -19.21 -1.51
CA GLU A 132 -31.38 -20.40 -1.17
C GLU A 132 -31.28 -21.41 -2.32
N LYS A 133 -32.33 -21.52 -3.14
CA LYS A 133 -32.37 -22.43 -4.29
C LYS A 133 -31.47 -21.98 -5.45
N ARG A 134 -30.98 -20.73 -5.43
CA ARG A 134 -30.16 -20.14 -6.51
C ARG A 134 -28.67 -20.12 -6.21
N SER A 135 -28.27 -20.30 -4.95
CA SER A 135 -26.85 -20.20 -4.55
C SER A 135 -26.60 -20.90 -3.23
N THR A 136 -25.70 -21.89 -3.23
CA THR A 136 -25.34 -22.64 -2.02
C THR A 136 -24.78 -21.76 -0.90
N LYS A 137 -24.13 -20.62 -1.22
CA LYS A 137 -23.73 -19.62 -0.22
C LYS A 137 -24.86 -19.25 0.74
N GLN A 138 -26.09 -19.09 0.24
CA GLN A 138 -27.21 -18.53 1.01
C GLN A 138 -27.62 -19.42 2.19
N THR A 139 -27.42 -20.75 2.09
CA THR A 139 -27.73 -21.69 3.18
C THR A 139 -26.84 -21.49 4.41
N HIS A 140 -25.74 -20.74 4.27
CA HIS A 140 -24.78 -20.46 5.33
C HIS A 140 -24.98 -19.09 5.99
N LEU A 141 -26.10 -18.39 5.71
CA LEU A 141 -26.41 -17.09 6.33
C LEU A 141 -26.40 -17.15 7.86
N PRO A 142 -27.01 -18.16 8.53
CA PRO A 142 -26.99 -18.24 10.00
C PRO A 142 -25.57 -18.29 10.58
N TRP A 143 -24.66 -19.00 9.90
CA TRP A 143 -23.25 -19.06 10.29
C TRP A 143 -22.57 -17.69 10.14
N ALA A 144 -22.79 -16.99 9.03
CA ALA A 144 -22.16 -15.70 8.77
C ALA A 144 -22.65 -14.62 9.76
N VAL A 145 -23.95 -14.61 10.07
CA VAL A 145 -24.53 -13.72 11.08
C VAL A 145 -23.94 -14.02 12.47
N LYS A 146 -23.78 -15.30 12.82
CA LYS A 146 -23.17 -15.69 14.10
C LYS A 146 -21.71 -15.21 14.20
N LEU A 147 -20.92 -15.40 13.15
CA LEU A 147 -19.54 -14.90 13.08
C LEU A 147 -19.47 -13.38 13.26
N GLN A 148 -20.36 -12.64 12.59
CA GLN A 148 -20.44 -11.18 12.72
C GLN A 148 -20.80 -10.75 14.14
N GLN A 149 -21.78 -11.40 14.77
CA GLN A 149 -22.17 -11.10 16.15
C GLN A 149 -21.02 -11.32 17.14
N ASP A 150 -20.30 -12.43 16.98
CA ASP A 150 -19.16 -12.76 17.84
C ASP A 150 -18.01 -11.76 17.64
N LEU A 151 -17.73 -11.37 16.40
CA LEU A 151 -16.73 -10.35 16.08
C LEU A 151 -17.14 -8.95 16.60
N MET A 152 -18.41 -8.57 16.47
CA MET A 152 -18.92 -7.30 16.96
C MET A 152 -18.82 -7.21 18.49
N ALA A 153 -19.18 -8.29 19.20
CA ALA A 153 -19.02 -8.39 20.65
C ALA A 153 -17.54 -8.25 21.05
N LEU A 154 -16.64 -8.88 20.29
CA LEU A 154 -15.21 -8.78 20.51
C LEU A 154 -14.69 -7.35 20.27
N LYS A 155 -15.14 -6.70 19.19
CA LYS A 155 -14.78 -5.33 18.81
C LYS A 155 -15.14 -4.32 19.89
N VAL A 156 -16.32 -4.45 20.53
CA VAL A 156 -16.72 -3.56 21.64
C VAL A 156 -15.67 -3.56 22.77
N ASN A 157 -15.10 -4.72 23.08
CA ASN A 157 -14.04 -4.81 24.10
C ASN A 157 -12.70 -4.29 23.57
N ALA A 158 -12.40 -4.49 22.28
CA ALA A 158 -11.22 -3.93 21.64
C ALA A 158 -11.26 -2.39 21.62
N ASP A 159 -12.41 -1.78 21.31
CA ASP A 159 -12.61 -0.32 21.28
C ASP A 159 -12.41 0.31 22.68
N LYS A 160 -12.80 -0.40 23.76
CA LYS A 160 -12.51 0.02 25.13
C LYS A 160 -11.00 -0.06 25.42
N PHE A 161 -10.33 -1.10 24.93
CA PHE A 161 -8.89 -1.27 25.10
C PHE A 161 -8.08 -0.21 24.32
N LEU A 162 -8.53 0.21 23.13
CA LEU A 162 -7.91 1.32 22.38
C LEU A 162 -7.86 2.61 23.22
N LYS A 163 -8.98 2.97 23.87
CA LYS A 163 -9.02 4.12 24.80
C LYS A 163 -8.07 3.95 25.98
N GLN A 164 -7.84 2.72 26.42
CA GLN A 164 -6.87 2.43 27.47
C GLN A 164 -5.43 2.63 26.98
N ILE A 165 -5.09 2.15 25.78
CA ILE A 165 -3.78 2.39 25.15
C ILE A 165 -3.50 3.89 25.02
N GLU A 166 -4.46 4.68 24.54
CA GLU A 166 -4.30 6.13 24.37
C GLU A 166 -4.00 6.85 25.69
N ARG A 167 -4.60 6.40 26.79
CA ARG A 167 -4.39 6.97 28.14
C ARG A 167 -3.08 6.50 28.77
N LEU A 168 -2.71 5.24 28.55
CA LEU A 168 -1.54 4.63 29.19
C LEU A 168 -0.24 4.95 28.46
N PHE A 169 -0.26 5.21 27.16
CA PHE A 169 0.95 5.51 26.40
C PHE A 169 1.43 6.94 26.69
N ILE A 170 2.37 7.05 27.63
CA ILE A 170 3.02 8.30 28.01
C ILE A 170 4.48 8.21 27.53
N VAL A 171 4.89 9.19 26.71
CA VAL A 171 6.24 9.27 26.16
C VAL A 171 7.26 9.37 27.30
N ASP A 172 8.42 8.72 27.14
CA ASP A 172 9.54 8.76 28.08
C ASP A 172 9.28 8.24 29.50
N HIS A 173 8.23 7.44 29.72
CA HIS A 173 7.90 6.91 31.04
C HIS A 173 8.01 5.37 31.11
N ALA A 174 9.12 4.87 31.64
CA ALA A 174 9.41 3.42 31.68
C ALA A 174 8.33 2.60 32.40
N GLU A 175 7.78 3.10 33.51
CA GLU A 175 6.69 2.42 34.23
C GLU A 175 5.39 2.38 33.41
N SER A 176 5.19 3.33 32.48
CA SER A 176 4.05 3.34 31.57
C SER A 176 4.19 2.23 30.51
N LEU A 177 5.40 2.01 29.99
CA LEU A 177 5.67 0.90 29.06
C LEU A 177 5.49 -0.47 29.72
N ALA A 178 5.98 -0.64 30.96
CA ALA A 178 5.82 -1.88 31.71
C ALA A 178 4.34 -2.20 31.97
N LEU A 179 3.57 -1.21 32.44
CA LEU A 179 2.12 -1.36 32.65
C LEU A 179 1.39 -1.62 31.32
N LEU A 180 1.78 -0.94 30.25
CA LEU A 180 1.20 -1.15 28.93
C LEU A 180 1.50 -2.57 28.41
N LEU A 181 2.69 -3.11 28.68
CA LEU A 181 3.07 -4.48 28.31
C LEU A 181 2.23 -5.52 29.07
N GLU A 182 2.02 -5.32 30.38
CA GLU A 182 1.13 -6.18 31.18
C GLU A 182 -0.29 -6.18 30.59
N ARG A 183 -0.84 -4.99 30.34
CA ARG A 183 -2.20 -4.84 29.77
C ARG A 183 -2.31 -5.39 28.36
N THR A 184 -1.29 -5.19 27.53
CA THR A 184 -1.23 -5.72 26.16
C THR A 184 -1.12 -7.25 26.16
N THR A 185 -0.39 -7.83 27.13
CA THR A 185 -0.32 -9.28 27.32
C THR A 185 -1.66 -9.86 27.74
N ALA A 186 -2.36 -9.22 28.68
CA ALA A 186 -3.70 -9.63 29.08
C ALA A 186 -4.71 -9.53 27.91
N ALA A 187 -4.63 -8.44 27.14
CA ALA A 187 -5.44 -8.24 25.94
C ALA A 187 -5.15 -9.33 24.89
N GLU A 188 -3.88 -9.61 24.59
CA GLU A 188 -3.50 -10.70 23.67
C GLU A 188 -4.13 -12.03 24.09
N ASN A 189 -4.00 -12.40 25.37
CA ASN A 189 -4.53 -13.65 25.91
C ASN A 189 -6.07 -13.71 25.86
N TYR A 190 -6.75 -12.58 25.78
CA TYR A 190 -8.20 -12.49 25.59
C TYR A 190 -8.60 -12.55 24.11
N PHE A 191 -8.06 -11.66 23.27
CA PHE A 191 -8.47 -11.48 21.88
C PHE A 191 -7.98 -12.60 20.93
N ASN A 192 -6.73 -13.04 21.06
CA ASN A 192 -6.15 -13.98 20.10
C ASN A 192 -6.83 -15.36 20.10
N PRO A 193 -7.17 -15.97 21.25
CA PRO A 193 -7.91 -17.23 21.24
C PRO A 193 -9.26 -17.12 20.54
N GLN A 194 -9.96 -15.99 20.68
CA GLN A 194 -11.27 -15.75 20.04
C GLN A 194 -11.13 -15.53 18.53
N LEU A 195 -10.14 -14.72 18.10
CA LEU A 195 -9.81 -14.56 16.67
C LEU A 195 -9.42 -15.90 16.04
N GLN A 196 -8.66 -16.74 16.76
CA GLN A 196 -8.25 -18.04 16.27
C GLN A 196 -9.41 -19.05 16.23
N ALA A 197 -10.34 -19.01 17.18
CA ALA A 197 -11.57 -19.80 17.14
C ALA A 197 -12.42 -19.43 15.91
N MET A 198 -12.58 -18.14 15.61
CA MET A 198 -13.27 -17.66 14.41
C MET A 198 -12.54 -18.07 13.12
N SER A 199 -11.22 -17.95 13.08
CA SER A 199 -10.39 -18.44 11.95
C SER A 199 -10.56 -19.95 11.72
N ASN A 200 -10.58 -20.76 12.79
CA ASN A 200 -10.83 -22.19 12.67
C ASN A 200 -12.25 -22.49 12.14
N ALA A 201 -13.26 -21.76 12.60
CA ALA A 201 -14.64 -21.90 12.10
C ALA A 201 -14.74 -21.57 10.61
N ILE A 202 -13.95 -20.61 10.11
CA ILE A 202 -13.86 -20.32 8.67
C ILE A 202 -13.23 -21.50 7.91
N PHE A 203 -12.14 -22.09 8.42
CA PHE A 203 -11.54 -23.28 7.79
C PHE A 203 -12.50 -24.47 7.76
N GLU A 204 -13.23 -24.71 8.85
CA GLU A 204 -14.25 -25.77 8.90
C GLU A 204 -15.33 -25.54 7.83
N LEU A 205 -15.80 -24.31 7.67
CA LEU A 205 -16.74 -23.97 6.61
C LEU A 205 -16.15 -24.15 5.21
N ILE A 206 -14.88 -23.79 5.00
CA ILE A 206 -14.17 -24.02 3.72
C ILE A 206 -14.22 -25.51 3.36
N GLU A 207 -13.95 -26.42 4.30
CA GLU A 207 -14.00 -27.87 4.05
C GLU A 207 -15.42 -28.34 3.67
N VAL A 208 -16.46 -27.82 4.33
CA VAL A 208 -17.86 -28.12 3.98
C VAL A 208 -18.18 -27.63 2.57
N VAL A 209 -17.83 -26.38 2.24
CA VAL A 209 -18.18 -25.72 0.98
C VAL A 209 -17.46 -26.34 -0.22
N LYS A 210 -16.28 -26.95 -0.03
CA LYS A 210 -15.57 -27.70 -1.09
C LYS A 210 -16.32 -28.93 -1.59
N THR A 211 -17.17 -29.52 -0.76
CA THR A 211 -17.98 -30.68 -1.14
C THR A 211 -19.23 -30.30 -1.96
N GLN A 212 -19.53 -29.00 -2.01
CA GLN A 212 -20.74 -28.46 -2.62
C GLN A 212 -20.49 -28.00 -4.07
N LYS A 213 -21.55 -27.96 -4.89
CA LYS A 213 -21.45 -27.54 -6.30
C LYS A 213 -21.57 -26.01 -6.42
N GLN A 214 -20.90 -25.45 -7.43
CA GLN A 214 -20.97 -24.01 -7.78
C GLN A 214 -20.53 -23.04 -6.68
N THR A 215 -19.48 -23.39 -5.90
CA THR A 215 -19.03 -22.62 -4.74
C THR A 215 -17.71 -21.87 -4.89
N LYS A 216 -17.11 -21.82 -6.10
CA LYS A 216 -15.76 -21.23 -6.30
C LYS A 216 -15.63 -19.79 -5.81
N GLU A 217 -16.59 -18.92 -6.10
CA GLU A 217 -16.59 -17.53 -5.63
C GLU A 217 -16.68 -17.44 -4.11
N PHE A 218 -17.57 -18.24 -3.52
CA PHE A 218 -17.74 -18.28 -2.06
C PHE A 218 -16.50 -18.82 -1.34
N LEU A 219 -15.82 -19.83 -1.90
CA LEU A 219 -14.54 -20.32 -1.39
C LEU A 219 -13.46 -19.24 -1.40
N ALA A 220 -13.37 -18.45 -2.47
CA ALA A 220 -12.43 -17.33 -2.54
C ALA A 220 -12.72 -16.28 -1.45
N GLU A 221 -13.98 -15.90 -1.26
CA GLU A 221 -14.38 -14.96 -0.20
C GLU A 221 -14.04 -15.46 1.21
N LEU A 222 -14.24 -16.76 1.48
CA LEU A 222 -13.92 -17.38 2.77
C LEU A 222 -12.40 -17.40 3.00
N ILE A 223 -11.61 -17.71 1.97
CA ILE A 223 -10.14 -17.66 2.06
C ILE A 223 -9.68 -16.23 2.34
N ASP A 224 -10.22 -15.23 1.64
CA ASP A 224 -9.90 -13.82 1.87
C ASP A 224 -10.30 -13.38 3.27
N MET A 225 -11.47 -13.81 3.76
CA MET A 225 -11.91 -13.57 5.14
C MET A 225 -10.91 -14.13 6.14
N GLU A 226 -10.49 -15.38 5.93
CA GLU A 226 -9.56 -16.07 6.79
C GLU A 226 -8.20 -15.33 6.85
N VAL A 227 -7.71 -14.82 5.72
CA VAL A 227 -6.53 -13.93 5.69
C VAL A 227 -6.73 -12.73 6.62
N MET A 228 -7.88 -12.06 6.54
CA MET A 228 -8.11 -10.86 7.35
C MET A 228 -8.09 -11.15 8.86
N PHE A 229 -8.69 -12.27 9.29
CA PHE A 229 -8.59 -12.72 10.69
C PHE A 229 -7.14 -12.99 11.10
N PHE A 230 -6.37 -13.66 10.24
CA PHE A 230 -4.97 -13.97 10.52
C PHE A 230 -4.07 -12.72 10.53
N GLU A 231 -4.29 -11.76 9.63
CA GLU A 231 -3.60 -10.48 9.67
C GLU A 231 -3.85 -9.72 10.98
N GLN A 232 -5.09 -9.74 11.47
CA GLN A 232 -5.41 -9.11 12.75
C GLN A 232 -4.67 -9.80 13.92
N PHE A 233 -4.68 -11.14 13.95
CA PHE A 233 -3.91 -11.93 14.92
C PHE A 233 -2.41 -11.59 14.87
N LYS A 234 -1.81 -11.50 13.68
CA LYS A 234 -0.40 -11.15 13.50
C LYS A 234 -0.09 -9.74 14.00
N LYS A 235 -0.96 -8.76 13.74
CA LYS A 235 -0.77 -7.39 14.24
C LYS A 235 -0.68 -7.36 15.76
N ILE A 236 -1.54 -8.10 16.47
CA ILE A 236 -1.51 -8.19 17.95
C ILE A 236 -0.19 -8.80 18.43
N LYS A 237 0.21 -9.96 17.87
CA LYS A 237 1.48 -10.62 18.20
C LYS A 237 2.68 -9.69 17.99
N LYS A 238 2.74 -9.04 16.82
CA LYS A 238 3.83 -8.13 16.46
C LYS A 238 3.86 -6.90 17.36
N ALA A 239 2.71 -6.27 17.63
CA ALA A 239 2.65 -5.07 18.47
C ALA A 239 3.12 -5.35 19.89
N LYS A 240 2.72 -6.49 20.48
CA LYS A 240 3.25 -6.93 21.78
C LYS A 240 4.76 -7.14 21.73
N ALA A 241 5.27 -7.86 20.73
CA ALA A 241 6.71 -8.12 20.63
C ALA A 241 7.53 -6.83 20.46
N MET A 242 7.01 -5.84 19.72
CA MET A 242 7.62 -4.50 19.61
C MET A 242 7.60 -3.77 20.95
N LEU A 243 6.50 -3.86 21.70
CA LEU A 243 6.39 -3.26 23.03
C LEU A 243 7.33 -3.93 24.04
N GLU A 244 7.47 -5.26 23.99
CA GLU A 244 8.42 -6.01 24.81
C GLU A 244 9.87 -5.62 24.49
N ALA A 245 10.22 -5.55 23.20
CA ALA A 245 11.55 -5.12 22.76
C ALA A 245 11.85 -3.67 23.18
N ALA A 246 10.89 -2.76 23.06
CA ALA A 246 11.01 -1.37 23.52
C ALA A 246 11.21 -1.29 25.04
N ASN A 247 10.44 -2.08 25.81
CA ASN A 247 10.58 -2.15 27.26
C ASN A 247 11.95 -2.71 27.71
N GLN A 248 12.52 -3.62 26.92
CA GLN A 248 13.85 -4.22 27.16
C GLN A 248 15.01 -3.41 26.52
N GLN A 249 14.71 -2.31 25.82
CA GLN A 249 15.68 -1.51 25.05
C GLN A 249 16.52 -2.35 24.09
N ARG A 250 15.91 -3.32 23.41
CA ARG A 250 16.56 -4.17 22.42
C ARG A 250 15.95 -4.03 21.05
N GLU A 251 16.70 -4.43 20.04
CA GLU A 251 16.18 -4.56 18.68
C GLU A 251 15.32 -5.81 18.53
N LEU A 252 14.35 -5.73 17.62
CA LEU A 252 13.49 -6.83 17.21
C LEU A 252 13.80 -7.20 15.76
N THR A 253 14.30 -8.41 15.57
CA THR A 253 14.70 -8.93 14.25
C THR A 253 13.50 -9.42 13.43
N LYS A 254 13.68 -9.52 12.11
CA LYS A 254 12.62 -10.03 11.22
C LYS A 254 12.31 -11.50 11.50
N GLU A 255 13.33 -12.28 11.85
CA GLU A 255 13.26 -13.69 12.14
C GLU A 255 12.42 -13.95 13.39
N GLU A 256 12.64 -13.17 14.46
CA GLU A 256 11.81 -13.21 15.68
C GLU A 256 10.35 -12.88 15.36
N VAL A 257 10.10 -11.82 14.60
CA VAL A 257 8.72 -11.43 14.22
C VAL A 257 8.03 -12.55 13.45
N MET A 258 8.71 -13.16 12.48
CA MET A 258 8.15 -14.25 11.68
C MET A 258 7.87 -15.50 12.52
N ALA A 259 8.71 -15.80 13.52
CA ALA A 259 8.53 -16.93 14.41
C ALA A 259 7.25 -16.83 15.28
N LEU A 260 6.75 -15.62 15.55
CA LEU A 260 5.57 -15.40 16.42
C LEU A 260 4.27 -16.03 15.88
N TYR A 261 4.15 -16.18 14.56
CA TYR A 261 2.91 -16.59 13.91
C TYR A 261 3.11 -17.69 12.85
N THR A 262 4.34 -18.18 12.68
CA THR A 262 4.61 -19.36 11.85
C THR A 262 4.37 -20.62 12.68
N SER A 263 3.51 -21.52 12.20
CA SER A 263 3.33 -22.84 12.84
C SER A 263 3.00 -23.90 11.80
N ALA A 264 3.43 -25.14 12.05
CA ALA A 264 3.15 -26.28 11.17
C ALA A 264 1.64 -26.48 10.96
N LYS A 265 0.86 -26.34 12.04
CA LYS A 265 -0.61 -26.39 12.00
C LYS A 265 -1.19 -25.36 11.02
N ARG A 266 -0.66 -24.14 11.03
CA ARG A 266 -1.13 -23.07 10.12
C ARG A 266 -0.80 -23.38 8.67
N GLU A 267 0.42 -23.83 8.39
CA GLU A 267 0.83 -24.20 7.04
C GLU A 267 -0.04 -25.34 6.49
N GLU A 268 -0.39 -26.31 7.35
CA GLU A 268 -1.31 -27.39 7.03
C GLU A 268 -2.73 -26.88 6.75
N GLN A 269 -3.29 -26.00 7.59
CA GLN A 269 -4.61 -25.40 7.38
C GLN A 269 -4.71 -24.63 6.05
N ILE A 270 -3.68 -23.83 5.73
CA ILE A 270 -3.63 -23.10 4.45
C ILE A 270 -3.54 -24.08 3.29
N LYS A 271 -2.65 -25.07 3.36
CA LYS A 271 -2.51 -26.09 2.31
C LYS A 271 -3.82 -26.85 2.10
N ALA A 272 -4.48 -27.23 3.19
CA ALA A 272 -5.79 -27.87 3.16
C ALA A 272 -6.78 -26.96 2.46
N ALA A 273 -6.94 -25.69 2.88
CA ALA A 273 -7.88 -24.73 2.28
C ALA A 273 -7.74 -24.57 0.76
N TYR A 274 -6.52 -24.63 0.23
CA TYR A 274 -6.22 -24.55 -1.20
C TYR A 274 -6.31 -25.88 -1.95
N THR A 275 -6.59 -26.99 -1.28
CA THR A 275 -6.72 -28.31 -1.91
C THR A 275 -8.20 -28.71 -2.01
N MET A 276 -8.67 -28.98 -3.22
CA MET A 276 -10.03 -29.45 -3.50
C MET A 276 -10.17 -30.96 -3.22
N ALA A 277 -11.40 -31.47 -3.11
CA ALA A 277 -11.68 -32.89 -2.82
C ALA A 277 -11.10 -33.86 -3.88
N ASN A 278 -10.95 -33.41 -5.13
CA ASN A 278 -10.30 -34.14 -6.23
C ASN A 278 -8.76 -34.01 -6.23
N LYS A 279 -8.17 -33.45 -5.17
CA LYS A 279 -6.73 -33.12 -5.04
C LYS A 279 -6.21 -32.08 -6.02
N GLU A 280 -7.08 -31.36 -6.73
CA GLU A 280 -6.67 -30.20 -7.52
C GLU A 280 -6.42 -28.99 -6.61
N GLU A 281 -5.44 -28.17 -6.98
CA GLU A 281 -5.17 -26.90 -6.30
C GLU A 281 -6.25 -25.88 -6.70
N PHE A 282 -7.01 -25.40 -5.71
CA PHE A 282 -7.93 -24.29 -5.88
C PHE A 282 -7.13 -23.00 -6.08
N LYS A 283 -7.29 -22.38 -7.24
CA LYS A 283 -6.74 -21.05 -7.53
C LYS A 283 -7.88 -20.03 -7.50
N PRO A 284 -7.94 -19.16 -6.47
CA PRO A 284 -8.97 -18.14 -6.41
C PRO A 284 -8.87 -17.19 -7.63
N PRO A 285 -9.99 -16.63 -8.12
CA PRO A 285 -9.96 -15.66 -9.21
C PRO A 285 -9.29 -14.35 -8.75
N GLY A 286 -8.00 -14.14 -9.04
CA GLY A 286 -7.24 -12.95 -8.64
C GLY A 286 -5.76 -13.23 -8.30
N GLU A 287 -5.00 -12.20 -7.91
CA GLU A 287 -3.67 -12.42 -7.29
C GLU A 287 -3.86 -13.05 -5.90
N ASP A 288 -3.45 -14.31 -5.72
CA ASP A 288 -3.53 -15.06 -4.46
C ASP A 288 -2.85 -14.28 -3.30
N VAL A 289 -3.63 -13.93 -2.28
CA VAL A 289 -3.18 -13.16 -1.11
C VAL A 289 -2.18 -13.96 -0.25
N TYR A 290 -2.35 -15.28 -0.15
CA TYR A 290 -1.41 -16.17 0.54
C TYR A 290 -0.11 -16.37 -0.24
N SER A 291 -0.15 -16.38 -1.58
CA SER A 291 1.07 -16.43 -2.40
C SER A 291 2.00 -15.24 -2.13
N ARG A 292 1.44 -14.05 -1.84
CA ARG A 292 2.24 -12.87 -1.44
C ARG A 292 2.95 -13.09 -0.10
N ILE A 293 2.27 -13.73 0.86
CA ILE A 293 2.82 -14.06 2.19
C ILE A 293 3.90 -15.15 2.09
N ARG A 294 3.69 -16.17 1.24
CA ARG A 294 4.66 -17.27 1.01
C ARG A 294 5.89 -16.82 0.21
N ALA A 295 5.71 -15.87 -0.71
CA ALA A 295 6.78 -15.28 -1.51
C ALA A 295 7.74 -14.37 -0.72
N ALA A 296 7.55 -14.20 0.60
CA ALA A 296 8.51 -13.54 1.48
C ALA A 296 9.77 -14.38 1.76
N LYS A 297 9.83 -15.64 1.30
CA LYS A 297 11.00 -16.55 1.43
C LYS A 297 11.82 -16.75 0.14
N LYS A 298 11.56 -16.01 -0.94
CA LYS A 298 12.45 -16.00 -2.11
C LYS A 298 12.96 -14.58 -2.34
N ASP A 299 14.28 -14.45 -2.50
CA ASP A 299 14.92 -13.22 -2.97
C ASP A 299 14.12 -12.67 -4.16
N LYS A 300 13.50 -11.52 -3.93
CA LYS A 300 12.81 -10.77 -4.98
C LYS A 300 13.82 -9.83 -5.60
N THR A 301 14.06 -10.01 -6.90
CA THR A 301 14.48 -8.90 -7.74
C THR A 301 13.46 -7.76 -7.59
N PRO A 302 13.90 -6.49 -7.52
CA PRO A 302 12.99 -5.37 -7.31
C PRO A 302 12.04 -5.27 -8.51
N LYS A 303 10.73 -5.36 -8.24
CA LYS A 303 9.72 -4.99 -9.23
C LYS A 303 9.66 -3.46 -9.31
N PRO A 304 9.52 -2.88 -10.51
CA PRO A 304 9.34 -1.44 -10.65
C PRO A 304 8.08 -0.99 -9.90
N PRO A 305 8.04 0.28 -9.44
CA PRO A 305 6.87 0.82 -8.76
C PRO A 305 5.63 0.67 -9.66
N LYS A 306 4.60 0.00 -9.15
CA LYS A 306 3.29 -0.07 -9.83
C LYS A 306 2.68 1.34 -9.74
N GLU A 307 2.52 2.00 -10.89
CA GLU A 307 1.74 3.24 -11.02
C GLU A 307 0.31 3.05 -10.50
N ASP A 308 -0.29 4.11 -9.93
CA ASP A 308 -1.67 4.07 -9.43
C ASP A 308 -2.62 3.76 -10.59
N THR A 309 -3.35 2.66 -10.48
CA THR A 309 -4.26 2.19 -11.52
C THR A 309 -5.40 3.16 -11.79
N LYS A 310 -5.73 4.07 -10.88
CA LYS A 310 -6.69 5.15 -11.11
C LYS A 310 -6.08 6.26 -11.94
N GLU A 311 -4.85 6.69 -11.65
CA GLU A 311 -4.14 7.75 -12.40
C GLU A 311 -3.92 7.38 -13.87
N ILE A 312 -3.58 6.12 -14.17
CA ILE A 312 -3.51 5.62 -15.54
C ILE A 312 -4.85 5.78 -16.27
N THR A 313 -5.98 5.53 -15.56
CA THR A 313 -7.32 5.74 -16.13
C THR A 313 -7.56 7.20 -16.50
N LEU A 314 -7.18 8.10 -15.58
CA LEU A 314 -7.37 9.53 -15.75
C LEU A 314 -6.54 10.08 -16.91
N ASN A 315 -5.28 9.65 -17.05
CA ASN A 315 -4.41 10.08 -18.13
C ASN A 315 -4.97 9.66 -19.50
N LEU A 316 -5.39 8.40 -19.63
CA LEU A 316 -6.02 7.91 -20.87
C LEU A 316 -7.33 8.65 -21.19
N PHE A 317 -8.10 9.05 -20.16
CA PHE A 317 -9.29 9.87 -20.33
C PHE A 317 -8.96 11.29 -20.78
N LYS A 318 -7.91 11.91 -20.21
CA LYS A 318 -7.41 13.24 -20.62
C LYS A 318 -6.82 13.25 -22.03
N GLU A 319 -6.35 12.11 -22.52
CA GLU A 319 -5.95 11.90 -23.93
C GLU A 319 -7.15 11.82 -24.91
N GLY A 320 -8.39 11.93 -24.41
CA GLY A 320 -9.61 11.97 -25.23
C GLY A 320 -10.22 10.60 -25.51
N LYS A 321 -9.75 9.53 -24.86
CA LYS A 321 -10.34 8.20 -24.99
C LYS A 321 -11.62 8.08 -24.16
N ASN A 322 -12.64 7.43 -24.72
CA ASN A 322 -13.87 7.13 -24.00
C ASN A 322 -13.71 5.87 -23.11
N ILE A 323 -14.64 5.66 -22.17
CA ILE A 323 -14.59 4.54 -21.21
C ILE A 323 -14.41 3.19 -21.90
N THR A 324 -15.08 2.95 -23.01
CA THR A 324 -15.02 1.67 -23.74
C THR A 324 -13.64 1.44 -24.32
N GLN A 325 -13.01 2.48 -24.89
CA GLN A 325 -11.64 2.43 -25.40
C GLN A 325 -10.63 2.19 -24.27
N ILE A 326 -10.78 2.91 -23.15
CA ILE A 326 -9.94 2.74 -21.96
C ILE A 326 -10.07 1.32 -21.39
N ALA A 327 -11.28 0.79 -21.31
CA ALA A 327 -11.54 -0.57 -20.83
C ALA A 327 -10.85 -1.61 -21.73
N ALA A 328 -10.94 -1.46 -23.05
CA ALA A 328 -10.29 -2.36 -24.02
C ALA A 328 -8.76 -2.29 -23.93
N GLU A 329 -8.19 -1.08 -23.91
CA GLU A 329 -6.76 -0.85 -23.87
C GLU A 329 -6.12 -1.36 -22.57
N ARG A 330 -6.81 -1.15 -21.45
CA ARG A 330 -6.35 -1.60 -20.14
C ARG A 330 -6.72 -3.05 -19.82
N LYS A 331 -7.46 -3.73 -20.71
CA LYS A 331 -8.01 -5.08 -20.49
C LYS A 331 -8.81 -5.19 -19.19
N MET A 332 -9.59 -4.15 -18.89
CA MET A 332 -10.45 -4.05 -17.70
C MET A 332 -11.93 -4.05 -18.10
N THR A 333 -12.82 -4.32 -17.14
CA THR A 333 -14.26 -4.16 -17.40
C THR A 333 -14.66 -2.69 -17.38
N ILE A 334 -15.69 -2.33 -18.16
CA ILE A 334 -16.27 -0.98 -18.21
C ILE A 334 -16.62 -0.49 -16.79
N GLY A 335 -17.27 -1.33 -15.99
CA GLY A 335 -17.64 -0.99 -14.61
C GLY A 335 -16.45 -0.72 -13.68
N THR A 336 -15.28 -1.29 -13.95
CA THR A 336 -14.05 -0.96 -13.19
C THR A 336 -13.51 0.41 -13.57
N ILE A 337 -13.54 0.75 -14.86
CA ILE A 337 -13.15 2.08 -15.35
C ILE A 337 -14.10 3.16 -14.84
N GLU A 338 -15.41 2.92 -14.90
CA GLU A 338 -16.43 3.83 -14.33
C GLU A 338 -16.24 4.01 -12.82
N GLY A 339 -15.87 2.95 -12.09
CA GLY A 339 -15.54 3.02 -10.68
C GLY A 339 -14.28 3.84 -10.38
N HIS A 340 -13.25 3.77 -11.23
CA HIS A 340 -12.09 4.65 -11.14
C HIS A 340 -12.47 6.11 -11.44
N MET A 341 -13.30 6.34 -12.44
CA MET A 341 -13.73 7.70 -12.81
C MET A 341 -14.60 8.35 -11.73
N ALA A 342 -15.47 7.59 -11.05
CA ALA A 342 -16.26 8.10 -9.92
C ALA A 342 -15.38 8.69 -8.80
N HIS A 343 -14.17 8.17 -8.59
CA HIS A 343 -13.21 8.73 -7.65
C HIS A 343 -12.77 10.16 -8.03
N PHE A 344 -12.52 10.41 -9.31
CA PHE A 344 -12.10 11.73 -9.82
C PHE A 344 -13.26 12.70 -9.96
N VAL A 345 -14.47 12.20 -10.23
CA VAL A 345 -15.71 13.00 -10.16
C VAL A 345 -15.96 13.49 -8.73
N ALA A 346 -15.80 12.63 -7.72
CA ALA A 346 -15.94 13.03 -6.32
C ALA A 346 -14.91 14.08 -5.88
N LYS A 347 -13.72 14.09 -6.50
CA LYS A 347 -12.67 15.10 -6.30
C LYS A 347 -12.85 16.37 -7.16
N GLN A 348 -13.89 16.44 -7.98
CA GLN A 348 -14.14 17.52 -8.94
C GLN A 348 -13.03 17.71 -9.99
N GLU A 349 -12.20 16.69 -10.24
CA GLU A 349 -11.14 16.72 -11.26
C GLU A 349 -11.69 16.40 -12.66
N VAL A 350 -12.85 15.75 -12.74
CA VAL A 350 -13.55 15.39 -13.99
C VAL A 350 -15.04 15.64 -13.81
N LYS A 351 -15.72 16.22 -14.81
CA LYS A 351 -17.16 16.43 -14.74
C LYS A 351 -17.89 15.13 -15.04
N ALA A 352 -18.91 14.80 -14.25
CA ALA A 352 -19.73 13.62 -14.46
C ALA A 352 -20.38 13.60 -15.86
N SER A 353 -20.75 14.78 -16.37
CA SER A 353 -21.35 14.99 -17.70
C SER A 353 -20.46 14.58 -18.87
N ASP A 354 -19.14 14.54 -18.65
CA ASP A 354 -18.17 14.14 -19.67
C ASP A 354 -18.10 12.62 -19.82
N ILE A 355 -18.76 11.89 -18.92
CA ILE A 355 -18.68 10.44 -18.76
C ILE A 355 -20.04 9.78 -18.95
N VAL A 356 -21.07 10.35 -18.31
CA VAL A 356 -22.45 9.86 -18.35
C VAL A 356 -23.35 10.93 -18.99
N PRO A 357 -24.23 10.56 -19.94
CA PRO A 357 -25.16 11.51 -20.54
C PRO A 357 -25.98 12.31 -19.51
N VAL A 358 -26.15 13.60 -19.76
CA VAL A 358 -26.79 14.56 -18.82
C VAL A 358 -28.21 14.13 -18.43
N ASN A 359 -29.00 13.61 -19.37
CA ASN A 359 -30.35 13.10 -19.10
C ASN A 359 -30.34 11.95 -18.08
N ARG A 360 -29.38 11.03 -18.19
CA ARG A 360 -29.21 9.89 -17.28
C ARG A 360 -28.71 10.35 -15.90
N LEU A 361 -27.77 11.29 -15.86
CA LEU A 361 -27.31 11.89 -14.60
C LEU A 361 -28.45 12.57 -13.84
N ASN A 362 -29.27 13.36 -14.54
CA ASN A 362 -30.42 14.04 -13.93
C ASN A 362 -31.40 13.03 -13.32
N GLU A 363 -31.68 11.93 -14.01
CA GLU A 363 -32.57 10.87 -13.50
C GLU A 363 -31.98 10.17 -12.27
N ILE A 364 -30.67 9.92 -12.27
CA ILE A 364 -29.95 9.36 -11.10
C ILE A 364 -30.04 10.34 -9.92
N MET A 365 -29.74 11.62 -10.11
CA MET A 365 -29.76 12.63 -9.04
C MET A 365 -31.16 12.85 -8.48
N GLN A 366 -32.18 12.88 -9.33
CA GLN A 366 -33.58 12.97 -8.88
C GLN A 366 -33.99 11.74 -8.06
N THR A 367 -33.51 10.56 -8.45
CA THR A 367 -33.78 9.33 -7.72
C THR A 367 -33.11 9.34 -6.34
N ILE A 368 -31.84 9.78 -6.26
CA ILE A 368 -31.12 9.95 -4.99
C ILE A 368 -31.87 10.94 -4.07
N ALA A 369 -32.28 12.09 -4.60
CA ALA A 369 -33.03 13.11 -3.85
C ALA A 369 -34.38 12.58 -3.35
N LYS A 370 -35.11 11.83 -4.18
CA LYS A 370 -36.40 11.22 -3.84
C LYS A 370 -36.28 10.13 -2.77
N LEU A 371 -35.25 9.28 -2.88
CA LEU A 371 -34.99 8.20 -1.92
C LEU A 371 -34.33 8.71 -0.63
N LYS A 372 -33.74 9.91 -0.65
CA LYS A 372 -32.84 10.43 0.40
C LYS A 372 -31.74 9.41 0.75
N SER A 373 -31.25 8.70 -0.26
CA SER A 373 -30.30 7.61 -0.10
C SER A 373 -29.30 7.61 -1.25
N VAL A 374 -28.02 7.48 -0.89
CA VAL A 374 -26.91 7.30 -1.83
C VAL A 374 -26.47 5.84 -1.92
N LYS A 375 -27.25 4.91 -1.35
CA LYS A 375 -26.94 3.48 -1.41
C LYS A 375 -27.15 2.95 -2.83
N LEU A 376 -26.07 2.45 -3.42
CA LEU A 376 -26.00 2.03 -4.81
C LEU A 376 -27.12 1.07 -5.25
N ASN A 377 -27.44 0.06 -4.42
CA ASN A 377 -28.48 -0.92 -4.74
C ASN A 377 -29.89 -0.31 -4.68
N GLU A 378 -30.18 0.55 -3.70
CA GLU A 378 -31.49 1.20 -3.56
C GLU A 378 -31.76 2.14 -4.76
N VAL A 379 -30.76 2.91 -5.16
CA VAL A 379 -30.83 3.81 -6.33
C VAL A 379 -30.99 2.99 -7.62
N ARG A 380 -30.25 1.89 -7.77
CA ARG A 380 -30.36 1.00 -8.93
C ARG A 380 -31.72 0.31 -9.01
N ASP A 381 -32.25 -0.16 -7.90
CA ASP A 381 -33.54 -0.86 -7.88
C ASP A 381 -34.69 0.10 -8.23
N ALA A 382 -34.56 1.39 -7.92
CA ALA A 382 -35.49 2.44 -8.33
C ALA A 382 -35.35 2.88 -9.80
N LEU A 383 -34.13 2.91 -10.35
CA LEU A 383 -33.85 3.28 -11.75
C LEU A 383 -34.09 2.12 -12.74
N GLY A 384 -34.00 0.88 -12.27
CA GLY A 384 -34.14 -0.31 -13.08
C GLY A 384 -32.84 -0.76 -13.78
N LYS A 385 -32.91 -1.92 -14.44
CA LYS A 385 -31.75 -2.62 -15.04
C LYS A 385 -31.15 -1.91 -16.27
N SER A 386 -31.81 -0.89 -16.79
CA SER A 386 -31.29 -0.06 -17.87
C SER A 386 -30.13 0.82 -17.42
N TYR A 387 -29.92 1.00 -16.11
CA TYR A 387 -28.82 1.77 -15.51
C TYR A 387 -27.70 0.86 -15.00
N GLY A 388 -26.49 1.07 -15.53
CA GLY A 388 -25.29 0.37 -15.10
C GLY A 388 -24.85 0.81 -13.71
N PHE A 389 -24.25 -0.11 -12.96
CA PHE A 389 -23.72 0.20 -11.63
C PHE A 389 -22.65 1.29 -11.62
N GLY A 390 -21.82 1.38 -12.66
CA GLY A 390 -20.79 2.41 -12.74
C GLY A 390 -21.38 3.80 -13.04
N GLU A 391 -22.40 3.88 -13.92
CA GLU A 391 -23.16 5.13 -14.15
C GLU A 391 -23.77 5.66 -12.85
N ILE A 392 -24.37 4.77 -12.04
CA ILE A 392 -24.98 5.16 -10.76
C ILE A 392 -23.90 5.60 -9.76
N LYS A 393 -22.73 4.95 -9.72
CA LYS A 393 -21.60 5.39 -8.88
C LYS A 393 -21.10 6.77 -9.27
N ILE A 394 -21.05 7.08 -10.57
CA ILE A 394 -20.66 8.41 -11.07
C ILE A 394 -21.71 9.45 -10.68
N GLY A 395 -23.01 9.14 -10.81
CA GLY A 395 -24.09 10.03 -10.38
C GLY A 395 -24.11 10.29 -8.87
N ILE A 396 -23.82 9.28 -8.05
CA ILE A 396 -23.64 9.43 -6.60
C ILE A 396 -22.43 10.32 -6.29
N ALA A 397 -21.29 10.09 -6.97
CA ALA A 397 -20.09 10.90 -6.80
C ALA A 397 -20.35 12.38 -7.17
N ALA A 398 -21.10 12.64 -8.25
CA ALA A 398 -21.51 13.97 -8.65
C ALA A 398 -22.40 14.64 -7.59
N HIS A 399 -23.43 13.93 -7.12
CA HIS A 399 -24.34 14.43 -6.09
C HIS A 399 -23.61 14.78 -4.78
N LEU A 400 -22.64 13.97 -4.36
CA LEU A 400 -21.84 14.23 -3.16
C LEU A 400 -20.84 15.38 -3.36
N ALA A 401 -20.35 15.59 -4.58
CA ALA A 401 -19.46 16.70 -4.92
C ALA A 401 -20.20 18.05 -5.01
N GLU A 402 -21.50 18.05 -5.36
CA GLU A 402 -22.36 19.24 -5.43
C GLU A 402 -23.00 19.61 -4.08
N GLY A 403 -23.08 18.66 -3.14
CA GLY A 403 -23.68 18.84 -1.82
C GLY A 403 -22.73 19.27 -0.70
N ASN A 404 -21.48 19.66 -1.03
CA ASN A 404 -20.46 20.16 -0.09
C ASN A 404 -20.23 21.66 -0.24
#